data_AF-A0A254QTD9-F1
#
_entry.id   AF-A0A254QTD9-F1
#
_cell.length_a   1.000
_cell.length_b   1.000
_cell.length_c   1.000
_cell.angle_alpha   90.00
_cell.angle_beta   90.00
_cell.angle_gamma   90.00
#
_symmetry.space_group_name_H-M   'P 1'
#
loop_
_entity.id
_entity.type
_entity.pdbx_description
1 polymer ?
#
loop_
_entity_poly.entity_id
_entity_poly.type
_entity_poly.pdbx_seq_one_letter_code
_entity_poly.pdbx_strand_id
1 'polypeptide(L)'
;MATTSAPLPESESQPDQIRATLAFPGGREGIDPASLAAFQSFMEPGDVTGGGDPLRDGVSALLAQVPCSRLQVGFDPETTTLTVKGHVPEGDLRAPVLAALRDQMGADITVSDDILILPRPQCGALSGIGNVGLPQSTDQITNPLLIGEDTHARVLDFVKDDRLFFDITAPDYAAYVYVDYFDADGNVLHLSPNQQSPLTRAEPDTALRIGTANDDETGLRLFIGPPYGQEIAVAFAASEPLYEGLRPLVEPAAPYLDWLKSRVAEARQRYPDFKGEWVYFFVTTAEE
;
A
#
# COMPACT_ATOMS: atom_id res chain seq x y z
N MET A 1 29.54 -18.31 -75.43
CA MET A 1 28.51 -19.36 -75.50
C MET A 1 28.34 -19.93 -74.11
N ALA A 2 27.09 -20.11 -73.71
CA ALA A 2 26.60 -20.11 -72.33
C ALA A 2 27.03 -21.31 -71.47
N THR A 3 27.26 -21.06 -70.18
CA THR A 3 27.27 -22.07 -69.13
C THR A 3 26.32 -21.65 -68.00
N THR A 4 25.30 -22.48 -67.82
CA THR A 4 24.25 -22.49 -66.81
C THR A 4 24.80 -22.52 -65.38
N SER A 5 24.25 -21.69 -64.49
CA SER A 5 24.37 -21.87 -63.04
C SER A 5 22.96 -21.94 -62.44
N ALA A 6 22.67 -23.05 -61.78
CA ALA A 6 21.45 -23.28 -61.01
C ALA A 6 21.56 -22.61 -59.63
N PRO A 7 20.49 -22.01 -59.08
CA PRO A 7 20.49 -21.54 -57.70
C PRO A 7 20.21 -22.70 -56.72
N LEU A 8 20.95 -22.68 -55.60
CA LEU A 8 20.72 -23.49 -54.41
C LEU A 8 19.41 -23.06 -53.72
N PRO A 9 18.65 -23.97 -53.08
CA PRO A 9 17.47 -23.58 -52.33
C PRO A 9 17.85 -22.81 -51.06
N GLU A 10 17.24 -21.64 -50.87
CA GLU A 10 17.23 -20.88 -49.62
C GLU A 10 16.65 -21.74 -48.51
N SER A 11 17.46 -21.99 -47.48
CA SER A 11 16.98 -22.52 -46.21
C SER A 11 16.41 -21.36 -45.41
N GLU A 12 15.14 -21.04 -45.62
CA GLU A 12 14.39 -20.17 -44.73
C GLU A 12 14.28 -20.87 -43.36
N SER A 13 15.12 -20.42 -42.43
CA SER A 13 14.98 -20.72 -41.01
C SER A 13 13.81 -19.90 -40.49
N GLN A 14 12.62 -20.50 -40.46
CA GLN A 14 11.51 -19.94 -39.70
C GLN A 14 11.87 -20.02 -38.22
N PRO A 15 11.88 -18.90 -37.46
CA PRO A 15 11.98 -18.97 -36.02
C PRO A 15 10.70 -19.63 -35.50
N ASP A 16 10.87 -20.75 -34.79
CA ASP A 16 9.84 -21.42 -34.01
C ASP A 16 9.12 -20.39 -33.13
N GLN A 17 7.95 -19.92 -33.58
CA GLN A 17 7.01 -19.21 -32.73
C GLN A 17 6.40 -20.23 -31.77
N ILE A 18 7.04 -20.42 -30.63
CA ILE A 18 6.48 -21.15 -29.50
C ILE A 18 5.34 -20.30 -28.93
N ARG A 19 4.15 -20.39 -29.55
CA ARG A 19 2.90 -20.01 -28.89
C ARG A 19 2.59 -21.08 -27.86
N ALA A 20 3.07 -20.90 -26.63
CA ALA A 20 2.50 -21.58 -25.48
C ALA A 20 1.05 -21.09 -25.32
N THR A 21 0.12 -21.73 -26.03
CA THR A 21 -1.31 -21.51 -25.82
C THR A 21 -1.64 -22.20 -24.51
N LEU A 22 -1.51 -21.49 -23.39
CA LEU A 22 -2.09 -21.92 -22.13
C LEU A 22 -3.60 -22.04 -22.38
N ALA A 23 -4.08 -23.27 -22.38
CA ALA A 23 -5.49 -23.57 -22.58
C ALA A 23 -6.23 -23.05 -21.35
N PHE A 24 -7.15 -22.10 -21.56
CA PHE A 24 -8.12 -21.72 -20.54
C PHE A 24 -8.71 -23.00 -19.91
N PRO A 25 -8.69 -23.15 -18.57
CA PRO A 25 -9.27 -24.32 -17.90
C PRO A 25 -10.76 -24.43 -18.25
N GLY A 26 -11.14 -25.33 -19.18
CA GLY A 26 -12.53 -25.47 -19.63
C GLY A 26 -12.74 -25.96 -21.07
N GLY A 27 -11.71 -25.89 -21.94
CA GLY A 27 -11.84 -26.30 -23.35
C GLY A 27 -12.45 -25.23 -24.26
N ARG A 28 -12.14 -25.27 -25.57
CA ARG A 28 -12.38 -24.14 -26.51
C ARG A 28 -13.84 -23.88 -26.89
N GLU A 29 -14.78 -24.75 -26.55
CA GLU A 29 -16.19 -24.60 -26.96
C GLU A 29 -17.02 -23.99 -25.83
N GLY A 30 -17.59 -22.81 -26.08
CA GLY A 30 -18.52 -22.15 -25.16
C GLY A 30 -17.91 -21.12 -24.20
N ILE A 31 -16.62 -20.80 -24.32
CA ILE A 31 -15.98 -19.74 -23.51
C ILE A 31 -16.44 -18.37 -24.00
N ASP A 32 -16.82 -17.52 -23.05
CA ASP A 32 -17.13 -16.12 -23.26
C ASP A 32 -15.91 -15.37 -23.85
N PRO A 33 -16.08 -14.66 -24.98
CA PRO A 33 -14.97 -13.97 -25.64
C PRO A 33 -14.25 -12.94 -24.77
N ALA A 34 -14.96 -12.27 -23.84
CA ALA A 34 -14.33 -11.31 -22.93
C ALA A 34 -13.45 -12.02 -21.89
N SER A 35 -13.92 -13.14 -21.34
CA SER A 35 -13.17 -14.00 -20.42
C SER A 35 -11.91 -14.56 -21.07
N LEU A 36 -12.00 -15.00 -22.32
CA LEU A 36 -10.83 -15.49 -23.06
C LEU A 36 -9.79 -14.38 -23.30
N ALA A 37 -10.25 -13.19 -23.70
CA ALA A 37 -9.37 -12.03 -23.90
C ALA A 37 -8.71 -11.59 -22.59
N ALA A 38 -9.46 -11.61 -21.48
CA ALA A 38 -8.95 -11.28 -20.16
C ALA A 38 -7.90 -12.28 -19.66
N PHE A 39 -8.16 -13.58 -19.80
CA PHE A 39 -7.17 -14.60 -19.46
C PHE A 39 -5.86 -14.41 -20.26
N GLN A 40 -5.96 -14.17 -21.57
CA GLN A 40 -4.77 -13.94 -22.41
C GLN A 40 -4.01 -12.69 -21.96
N SER A 41 -4.74 -11.60 -21.76
CA SER A 41 -4.20 -10.35 -21.25
C SER A 41 -3.44 -10.54 -19.94
N PHE A 42 -3.97 -11.25 -18.93
CA PHE A 42 -3.30 -11.48 -17.64
C PHE A 42 -2.20 -12.55 -17.66
N MET A 43 -2.14 -13.39 -18.71
CA MET A 43 -1.14 -14.44 -18.87
C MET A 43 0.05 -14.08 -19.75
N GLU A 44 -0.03 -13.00 -20.53
CA GLU A 44 1.12 -12.52 -21.28
C GLU A 44 2.27 -12.11 -20.32
N PRO A 45 3.49 -12.66 -20.49
CA PRO A 45 4.67 -12.15 -19.80
C PRO A 45 4.86 -10.71 -20.26
N GLY A 46 4.82 -9.77 -19.31
CA GLY A 46 4.86 -8.34 -19.62
C GLY A 46 6.04 -8.02 -20.54
N ASP A 47 5.76 -7.52 -21.73
CA ASP A 47 6.79 -7.12 -22.66
C ASP A 47 7.51 -5.92 -22.05
N VAL A 48 8.76 -6.12 -21.62
CA VAL A 48 9.58 -5.15 -20.87
C VAL A 48 9.90 -3.90 -21.71
N THR A 49 9.43 -3.85 -22.96
CA THR A 49 9.58 -2.73 -23.88
C THR A 49 8.25 -2.11 -24.30
N GLY A 50 7.49 -1.58 -23.33
CA GLY A 50 6.76 -0.32 -23.52
C GLY A 50 5.36 -0.34 -24.15
N GLY A 51 4.68 -1.49 -24.22
CA GLY A 51 3.24 -1.55 -24.51
C GLY A 51 2.49 -2.17 -23.34
N GLY A 52 1.82 -1.36 -22.52
CA GLY A 52 0.89 -1.87 -21.52
C GLY A 52 -0.26 -2.63 -22.22
N ASP A 53 -0.74 -3.70 -21.58
CA ASP A 53 -1.90 -4.40 -22.08
C ASP A 53 -3.15 -3.52 -21.86
N PRO A 54 -3.94 -3.21 -22.90
CA PRO A 54 -5.03 -2.24 -22.82
C PRO A 54 -6.14 -2.65 -21.84
N LEU A 55 -6.30 -3.95 -21.57
CA LEU A 55 -7.24 -4.43 -20.57
C LEU A 55 -6.67 -4.24 -19.16
N ARG A 56 -5.41 -4.61 -18.91
CA ARG A 56 -4.76 -4.38 -17.61
C ARG A 56 -4.66 -2.89 -17.28
N ASP A 57 -4.32 -2.08 -18.28
CA ASP A 57 -4.28 -0.62 -18.17
C ASP A 57 -5.67 -0.04 -17.95
N GLY A 58 -6.69 -0.55 -18.66
CA GLY A 58 -8.08 -0.16 -18.49
C GLY A 58 -8.63 -0.50 -17.10
N VAL A 59 -8.33 -1.70 -16.58
CA VAL A 59 -8.67 -2.10 -15.22
C VAL A 59 -7.95 -1.20 -14.21
N SER A 60 -6.66 -0.94 -14.39
CA SER A 60 -5.90 -0.04 -13.52
C SER A 60 -6.46 1.39 -13.53
N ALA A 61 -6.86 1.90 -14.70
CA ALA A 61 -7.48 3.21 -14.84
C ALA A 61 -8.90 3.26 -14.24
N LEU A 62 -9.67 2.17 -14.32
CA LEU A 62 -10.98 2.05 -13.65
C LEU A 62 -10.82 2.13 -12.13
N LEU A 63 -9.86 1.38 -11.58
CA LEU A 63 -9.58 1.39 -10.15
C LEU A 63 -9.08 2.76 -9.67
N ALA A 64 -8.28 3.46 -10.47
CA ALA A 64 -7.81 4.81 -10.17
C ALA A 64 -8.90 5.89 -10.15
N GLN A 65 -10.11 5.62 -10.68
CA GLN A 65 -11.21 6.60 -10.72
C GLN A 65 -11.92 6.76 -9.38
N VAL A 66 -11.81 5.79 -8.46
CA VAL A 66 -12.43 5.91 -7.14
C VAL A 66 -11.50 6.74 -6.25
N PRO A 67 -11.88 7.99 -5.90
CA PRO A 67 -11.00 8.86 -5.12
C PRO A 67 -10.68 8.19 -3.79
N CYS A 68 -9.40 8.12 -3.45
CA CYS A 68 -8.92 7.48 -2.24
C CYS A 68 -9.17 5.95 -2.15
N SER A 69 -9.38 5.28 -3.28
CA SER A 69 -9.17 3.84 -3.31
C SER A 69 -7.71 3.53 -3.67
N ARG A 70 -7.15 2.49 -3.05
CA ARG A 70 -5.91 1.87 -3.50
C ARG A 70 -6.21 0.40 -3.76
N LEU A 71 -6.71 0.14 -4.96
CA LEU A 71 -7.10 -1.20 -5.39
C LEU A 71 -6.06 -1.75 -6.34
N GLN A 72 -5.70 -3.01 -6.13
CA GLN A 72 -4.80 -3.78 -6.99
C GLN A 72 -5.47 -5.09 -7.36
N VAL A 73 -5.08 -5.65 -8.50
CA VAL A 73 -5.61 -6.92 -8.98
C VAL A 73 -4.49 -7.94 -9.13
N GLY A 74 -4.75 -9.15 -8.66
CA GLY A 74 -3.93 -10.33 -8.92
C GLY A 74 -4.77 -11.36 -9.67
N PHE A 75 -4.19 -12.01 -10.68
CA PHE A 75 -4.87 -13.04 -11.45
C PHE A 75 -4.26 -14.42 -11.16
N ASP A 76 -5.10 -15.37 -10.76
CA ASP A 76 -4.74 -16.77 -10.60
C ASP A 76 -5.24 -17.59 -11.81
N PRO A 77 -4.33 -18.07 -12.68
CA PRO A 77 -4.71 -18.82 -13.86
C PRO A 77 -5.13 -20.27 -13.60
N GLU A 78 -4.78 -20.84 -12.45
CA GLU A 78 -5.17 -22.22 -12.11
C GLU A 78 -6.65 -22.27 -11.72
N THR A 79 -7.10 -21.25 -10.97
CA THR A 79 -8.48 -21.13 -10.49
C THR A 79 -9.33 -20.17 -11.34
N THR A 80 -8.77 -19.60 -12.41
CA THR A 80 -9.40 -18.57 -13.26
C THR A 80 -10.07 -17.46 -12.44
N THR A 81 -9.34 -16.94 -11.45
CA THR A 81 -9.86 -15.98 -10.48
C THR A 81 -9.06 -14.69 -10.50
N LEU A 82 -9.75 -13.56 -10.73
CA LEU A 82 -9.23 -12.22 -10.50
C LEU A 82 -9.53 -11.82 -9.05
N THR A 83 -8.50 -11.69 -8.22
CA THR A 83 -8.61 -11.21 -6.84
C THR A 83 -8.32 -9.72 -6.78
N VAL A 84 -9.27 -8.94 -6.26
CA VAL A 84 -9.11 -7.51 -6.01
C VAL A 84 -8.72 -7.29 -4.55
N LYS A 85 -7.57 -6.68 -4.30
CA LYS A 85 -7.10 -6.35 -2.95
C LYS A 85 -7.00 -4.84 -2.75
N GLY A 86 -7.17 -4.38 -1.52
CA GLY A 86 -6.93 -2.99 -1.15
C GLY A 86 -8.05 -2.35 -0.34
N HIS A 87 -8.31 -1.07 -0.56
CA HIS A 87 -9.37 -0.35 0.17
C HIS A 87 -10.18 0.62 -0.69
N VAL A 88 -11.42 0.87 -0.26
CA VAL A 88 -12.33 1.91 -0.79
C VAL A 88 -12.81 2.82 0.34
N PRO A 89 -13.17 4.08 0.07
CA PRO A 89 -13.50 5.02 1.13
C PRO A 89 -14.86 4.75 1.82
N GLU A 90 -15.76 4.05 1.14
CA GLU A 90 -17.15 3.83 1.55
C GLU A 90 -17.61 2.43 1.14
N GLY A 91 -18.43 1.78 1.98
CA GLY A 91 -18.92 0.42 1.76
C GLY A 91 -19.75 0.24 0.50
N ASP A 92 -20.45 1.28 0.08
CA ASP A 92 -21.29 1.30 -1.11
C ASP A 92 -20.49 1.38 -2.42
N LEU A 93 -19.20 1.73 -2.38
CA LEU A 93 -18.31 1.75 -3.55
C LEU A 93 -17.73 0.37 -3.90
N ARG A 94 -17.69 -0.56 -2.94
CA ARG A 94 -17.20 -1.93 -3.17
C ARG A 94 -18.02 -2.64 -4.25
N ALA A 95 -19.34 -2.65 -4.14
CA ALA A 95 -20.20 -3.37 -5.08
C ALA A 95 -20.13 -2.84 -6.52
N PRO A 96 -20.17 -1.52 -6.79
CA PRO A 96 -19.96 -0.96 -8.12
C PRO A 96 -18.60 -1.30 -8.74
N VAL A 97 -17.51 -1.28 -7.95
CA VAL A 97 -16.18 -1.68 -8.42
C VAL A 97 -16.19 -3.13 -8.89
N LEU A 98 -16.74 -4.04 -8.06
CA LEU A 98 -16.79 -5.47 -8.41
C LEU A 98 -17.70 -5.74 -9.59
N ALA A 99 -18.81 -5.01 -9.74
CA ALA A 99 -19.67 -5.12 -10.91
C ALA A 99 -18.95 -4.71 -12.19
N ALA A 100 -18.26 -3.56 -12.18
CA ALA A 100 -17.51 -3.08 -13.34
C ALA A 100 -16.37 -4.03 -13.74
N LEU A 101 -15.69 -4.64 -12.76
CA LEU A 101 -14.66 -5.65 -13.03
C LEU A 101 -15.26 -6.94 -13.61
N ARG A 102 -16.41 -7.40 -13.11
CA ARG A 102 -17.10 -8.58 -13.66
C ARG A 102 -17.52 -8.36 -15.11
N ASP A 103 -18.05 -7.19 -15.43
CA ASP A 103 -18.42 -6.83 -16.81
C ASP A 103 -17.20 -6.85 -17.75
N GLN A 104 -16.04 -6.42 -17.25
CA GLN A 104 -14.80 -6.40 -18.01
C GLN A 104 -14.17 -7.80 -18.16
N MET A 105 -14.30 -8.66 -17.15
CA MET A 105 -13.73 -10.01 -17.11
C MET A 105 -14.60 -11.07 -17.76
N GLY A 106 -15.89 -10.80 -17.98
CA GLY A 106 -16.80 -11.75 -18.60
C GLY A 106 -17.31 -12.84 -17.67
N ALA A 107 -18.02 -13.83 -18.23
CA ALA A 107 -18.78 -14.81 -17.46
C ALA A 107 -17.94 -15.96 -16.85
N ASP A 108 -16.77 -16.25 -17.42
CA ASP A 108 -15.97 -17.44 -17.07
C ASP A 108 -14.79 -17.13 -16.13
N ILE A 109 -14.49 -15.86 -15.87
CA ILE A 109 -13.50 -15.45 -14.86
C ILE A 109 -14.23 -15.08 -13.57
N THR A 110 -13.86 -15.74 -12.48
CA THR A 110 -14.40 -15.40 -11.16
C THR A 110 -13.73 -14.12 -10.66
N VAL A 111 -14.52 -13.14 -10.22
CA VAL A 111 -14.00 -11.95 -9.53
C VAL A 111 -14.25 -12.09 -8.02
N SER A 112 -13.17 -12.30 -7.28
CA SER A 112 -13.14 -12.33 -5.81
C SER A 112 -12.55 -11.03 -5.28
N ASP A 113 -12.79 -10.73 -4.00
CA ASP A 113 -12.33 -9.49 -3.40
C ASP A 113 -11.94 -9.64 -1.94
N ASP A 114 -10.91 -8.88 -1.59
CA ASP A 114 -10.36 -8.66 -0.26
C ASP A 114 -10.24 -7.14 -0.07
N ILE A 115 -11.38 -6.45 -0.25
CA ILE A 115 -11.48 -4.99 -0.19
C ILE A 115 -11.91 -4.56 1.21
N LEU A 116 -11.08 -3.75 1.86
CA LEU A 116 -11.37 -3.09 3.13
C LEU A 116 -12.08 -1.75 2.93
N ILE A 117 -12.89 -1.34 3.90
CA ILE A 117 -13.55 -0.03 3.89
C ILE A 117 -12.76 0.93 4.75
N LEU A 118 -12.04 1.88 4.15
CA LEU A 118 -11.22 2.85 4.86
C LEU A 118 -11.91 4.22 4.88
N PRO A 119 -12.55 4.65 5.98
CA PRO A 119 -13.38 5.87 5.96
C PRO A 119 -12.62 7.13 5.49
N ARG A 120 -13.36 8.11 4.95
CA ARG A 120 -12.77 9.31 4.33
C ARG A 120 -11.67 10.02 5.13
N PRO A 121 -11.75 10.16 6.47
CA PRO A 121 -10.67 10.76 7.26
C PRO A 121 -9.34 10.01 7.14
N GLN A 122 -9.35 8.68 7.29
CA GLN A 122 -8.18 7.81 7.15
C GLN A 122 -7.60 7.90 5.73
N CYS A 123 -8.51 8.04 4.79
CA CYS A 123 -8.23 8.22 3.38
C CYS A 123 -7.43 9.51 3.10
N GLY A 124 -7.92 10.62 3.64
CA GLY A 124 -7.21 11.90 3.62
C GLY A 124 -5.85 11.82 4.33
N ALA A 125 -5.78 11.10 5.44
CA ALA A 125 -4.53 10.86 6.14
C ALA A 125 -3.52 10.11 5.26
N LEU A 126 -3.86 8.95 4.69
CA LEU A 126 -2.93 8.18 3.82
C LEU A 126 -2.46 8.99 2.61
N SER A 127 -3.37 9.73 1.98
CA SER A 127 -2.99 10.61 0.88
C SER A 127 -2.03 11.71 1.34
N GLY A 128 -2.30 12.34 2.48
CA GLY A 128 -1.42 13.35 3.05
C GLY A 128 -0.05 12.78 3.45
N ILE A 129 -0.02 11.64 4.12
CA ILE A 129 1.19 10.87 4.50
C ILE A 129 2.05 10.59 3.25
N GLY A 130 1.45 10.02 2.20
CA GLY A 130 2.15 9.74 0.95
C GLY A 130 2.69 11.00 0.24
N ASN A 131 2.13 12.18 0.56
CA ASN A 131 2.49 13.45 -0.04
C ASN A 131 3.45 14.31 0.81
N VAL A 132 3.89 13.84 1.98
CA VAL A 132 4.82 14.58 2.87
C VAL A 132 6.23 14.73 2.29
N GLY A 133 6.56 14.06 1.19
CA GLY A 133 7.87 14.15 0.53
C GLY A 133 8.92 13.19 1.10
N LEU A 134 8.48 12.15 1.80
CA LEU A 134 9.28 11.02 2.24
C LEU A 134 8.84 9.75 1.48
N PRO A 135 9.76 8.86 1.07
CA PRO A 135 9.42 7.55 0.54
C PRO A 135 8.80 6.65 1.62
N GLN A 136 7.95 5.71 1.19
CA GLN A 136 7.54 4.61 2.06
C GLN A 136 8.72 3.64 2.25
N SER A 137 8.91 3.15 3.47
CA SER A 137 10.00 2.23 3.81
C SER A 137 9.90 0.92 3.01
N THR A 138 11.03 0.43 2.51
CA THR A 138 11.12 -0.88 1.85
C THR A 138 11.20 -2.05 2.83
N ASP A 139 11.48 -1.80 4.12
CA ASP A 139 11.50 -2.84 5.15
C ASP A 139 10.09 -3.38 5.42
N GLN A 140 9.05 -2.58 5.14
CA GLN A 140 7.66 -3.04 5.05
C GLN A 140 7.40 -3.98 3.87
N ILE A 141 8.28 -4.07 2.87
CA ILE A 141 8.08 -4.91 1.69
C ILE A 141 8.75 -6.28 1.89
N THR A 142 9.73 -6.39 2.79
CA THR A 142 10.59 -7.57 2.93
C THR A 142 10.59 -8.19 4.34
N ASN A 143 10.06 -7.50 5.36
CA ASN A 143 10.05 -8.02 6.73
C ASN A 143 8.69 -8.61 7.12
N PRO A 144 8.53 -9.95 7.12
CA PRO A 144 7.30 -10.63 7.53
C PRO A 144 6.93 -10.46 9.02
N LEU A 145 7.75 -9.77 9.82
CA LEU A 145 7.38 -9.36 11.19
C LEU A 145 6.62 -8.02 11.23
N LEU A 146 6.64 -7.25 10.13
CA LEU A 146 5.98 -5.94 9.96
C LEU A 146 4.81 -6.00 8.95
N ILE A 147 4.83 -7.00 8.05
CA ILE A 147 3.71 -7.40 7.20
C ILE A 147 2.91 -8.45 7.99
N GLY A 148 1.58 -8.38 7.98
CA GLY A 148 0.78 -9.54 8.40
C GLY A 148 1.04 -10.76 7.50
N GLU A 149 0.44 -11.93 7.79
CA GLU A 149 0.55 -13.08 6.86
C GLU A 149 0.03 -12.75 5.45
N ASP A 150 -0.92 -11.81 5.37
CA ASP A 150 -1.34 -11.18 4.13
C ASP A 150 -0.56 -9.87 3.93
N THR A 151 -0.29 -9.51 2.67
CA THR A 151 0.50 -8.37 2.16
C THR A 151 0.04 -6.96 2.57
N HIS A 152 -0.55 -6.81 3.76
CA HIS A 152 -1.02 -5.61 4.42
C HIS A 152 -0.04 -5.21 5.54
N ALA A 153 0.01 -3.91 5.83
CA ALA A 153 0.63 -3.40 7.05
C ALA A 153 0.06 -4.13 8.27
N ARG A 154 0.87 -4.40 9.30
CA ARG A 154 0.42 -4.99 10.58
C ARG A 154 -0.91 -4.38 11.01
N VAL A 155 -1.93 -5.22 11.16
CA VAL A 155 -3.22 -4.85 11.73
C VAL A 155 -3.11 -5.04 13.25
N LEU A 156 -3.35 -3.96 14.00
CA LEU A 156 -3.44 -4.01 15.45
C LEU A 156 -4.90 -3.91 15.85
N ASP A 157 -5.41 -4.94 16.51
CA ASP A 157 -6.79 -4.96 16.99
C ASP A 157 -6.82 -4.61 18.47
N PHE A 158 -7.64 -3.63 18.83
CA PHE A 158 -7.89 -3.23 20.20
C PHE A 158 -9.38 -3.08 20.47
N VAL A 159 -9.79 -3.35 21.70
CA VAL A 159 -11.14 -3.10 22.18
C VAL A 159 -11.15 -1.96 23.20
N LYS A 160 -12.34 -1.55 23.61
CA LYS A 160 -12.55 -0.53 24.63
C LYS A 160 -11.67 -0.75 25.87
N ASP A 161 -11.11 0.35 26.37
CA ASP A 161 -10.25 0.40 27.57
C ASP A 161 -8.91 -0.35 27.45
N ASP A 162 -8.60 -0.94 26.28
CA ASP A 162 -7.26 -1.44 26.01
C ASP A 162 -6.24 -0.31 26.02
N ARG A 163 -5.02 -0.63 26.43
CA ARG A 163 -3.89 0.30 26.33
C ARG A 163 -3.30 0.25 24.93
N LEU A 164 -3.23 1.41 24.28
CA LEU A 164 -2.52 1.52 23.01
C LEU A 164 -1.01 1.55 23.26
N PHE A 165 -0.33 0.47 22.88
CA PHE A 165 1.11 0.40 22.81
C PHE A 165 1.54 -0.53 21.68
N PHE A 166 2.70 -0.25 21.09
CA PHE A 166 3.30 -1.11 20.07
C PHE A 166 4.79 -0.82 19.95
N ASP A 167 5.54 -1.79 19.42
CA ASP A 167 6.95 -1.65 19.14
C ASP A 167 7.17 -1.35 17.66
N ILE A 168 8.08 -0.43 17.37
CA ILE A 168 8.59 -0.16 16.02
C ILE A 168 10.11 -0.34 16.00
N THR A 169 10.67 -0.54 14.82
CA THR A 169 12.13 -0.58 14.64
C THR A 169 12.57 0.69 13.91
N ALA A 170 13.58 1.38 14.43
CA ALA A 170 14.21 2.49 13.75
C ALA A 170 14.83 2.01 12.42
N PRO A 171 14.97 2.89 11.41
CA PRO A 171 15.52 2.48 10.12
C PRO A 171 17.01 2.12 10.20
N ASP A 172 17.59 1.66 9.09
CA ASP A 172 19.00 1.27 8.96
C ASP A 172 20.01 2.45 9.05
N TYR A 173 19.55 3.65 9.41
CA TYR A 173 20.34 4.84 9.68
C TYR A 173 19.88 5.53 10.95
N ALA A 174 20.80 6.26 11.58
CA ALA A 174 20.47 7.02 12.78
C ALA A 174 19.46 8.14 12.46
N ALA A 175 18.33 8.13 13.14
CA ALA A 175 17.15 8.90 12.77
C ALA A 175 16.38 9.46 13.98
N TYR A 176 15.68 10.56 13.76
CA TYR A 176 14.66 11.09 14.64
C TYR A 176 13.31 10.50 14.22
N VAL A 177 12.60 9.89 15.16
CA VAL A 177 11.36 9.16 14.90
C VAL A 177 10.17 9.89 15.50
N TYR A 178 9.19 10.19 14.64
CA TYR A 178 7.93 10.82 14.98
C TYR A 178 6.84 9.79 14.79
N VAL A 179 5.99 9.61 15.79
CA VAL A 179 4.89 8.64 15.73
C VAL A 179 3.57 9.37 15.94
N ASP A 180 2.69 9.21 14.98
CA ASP A 180 1.41 9.89 14.88
C ASP A 180 0.28 8.86 14.76
N TYR A 181 -0.87 9.14 15.37
CA TYR A 181 -2.06 8.29 15.32
C TYR A 181 -3.24 9.07 14.74
N PHE A 182 -3.79 8.61 13.62
CA PHE A 182 -4.88 9.25 12.91
C PHE A 182 -6.19 8.54 13.28
N ASP A 183 -7.04 9.26 14.02
CA ASP A 183 -8.29 8.73 14.57
C ASP A 183 -9.45 8.75 13.56
N ALA A 184 -10.54 8.07 13.91
CA ALA A 184 -11.76 8.03 13.11
C ALA A 184 -12.43 9.40 12.89
N ASP A 185 -12.13 10.41 13.72
CA ASP A 185 -12.65 11.78 13.60
C ASP A 185 -11.81 12.67 12.64
N GLY A 186 -10.68 12.17 12.13
CA GLY A 186 -9.80 12.91 11.24
C GLY A 186 -8.82 13.86 11.95
N ASN A 187 -8.57 13.61 13.22
CA ASN A 187 -7.49 14.24 13.96
C ASN A 187 -6.22 13.40 13.88
N VAL A 188 -5.11 14.02 14.27
CA VAL A 188 -3.85 13.36 14.56
C VAL A 188 -3.54 13.52 16.04
N LEU A 189 -3.17 12.42 16.69
CA LEU A 189 -2.62 12.39 18.04
C LEU A 189 -1.11 12.16 17.93
N HIS A 190 -0.32 13.04 18.54
CA HIS A 190 1.14 12.97 18.48
C HIS A 190 1.66 12.07 19.61
N LEU A 191 1.98 10.82 19.27
CA LEU A 191 2.44 9.81 20.22
C LEU A 191 3.91 10.00 20.58
N SER A 192 4.75 10.41 19.64
CA SER A 192 6.17 10.70 19.86
C SER A 192 6.64 11.76 18.87
N PRO A 193 7.45 12.75 19.28
CA PRO A 193 7.90 13.02 20.65
C PRO A 193 6.79 13.63 21.52
N ASN A 194 6.90 13.47 22.84
CA ASN A 194 6.00 14.06 23.83
C ASN A 194 6.76 14.44 25.12
N GLN A 195 6.07 14.90 26.16
CA GLN A 195 6.71 15.32 27.42
C GLN A 195 7.41 14.18 28.18
N GLN A 196 6.91 12.96 28.07
CA GLN A 196 7.44 11.77 28.73
C GLN A 196 8.47 11.03 27.87
N SER A 197 8.36 11.15 26.55
CA SER A 197 9.32 10.61 25.58
C SER A 197 9.81 11.74 24.67
N PRO A 198 10.87 12.47 25.09
CA PRO A 198 11.39 13.59 24.31
C PRO A 198 12.03 13.09 23.01
N LEU A 199 12.14 13.99 22.02
CA LEU A 199 12.75 13.66 20.75
C LEU A 199 14.25 13.34 20.94
N THR A 200 14.64 12.13 20.59
CA THR A 200 16.03 11.68 20.60
C THR A 200 16.40 11.05 19.27
N ARG A 201 17.69 11.11 18.91
CA ARG A 201 18.20 10.41 17.73
C ARG A 201 18.38 8.94 18.08
N ALA A 202 17.59 8.08 17.45
CA ALA A 202 17.71 6.64 17.57
C ALA A 202 18.92 6.15 16.77
N GLU A 203 19.60 5.13 17.29
CA GLU A 203 20.60 4.37 16.53
C GLU A 203 19.90 3.45 15.52
N PRO A 204 20.59 3.04 14.44
CA PRO A 204 20.03 2.13 13.45
C PRO A 204 19.46 0.85 14.07
N ASP A 205 18.38 0.32 13.48
CA ASP A 205 17.75 -0.96 13.85
C ASP A 205 17.31 -1.10 15.32
N THR A 206 17.23 0.02 16.04
CA THR A 206 16.87 0.01 17.46
C THR A 206 15.36 -0.13 17.62
N ALA A 207 14.93 -1.06 18.48
CA ALA A 207 13.52 -1.19 18.86
C ALA A 207 13.08 -0.01 19.74
N LEU A 208 11.96 0.61 19.39
CA LEU A 208 11.35 1.74 20.08
C LEU A 208 9.93 1.35 20.52
N ARG A 209 9.66 1.48 21.82
CA ARG A 209 8.32 1.31 22.39
C ARG A 209 7.54 2.61 22.25
N ILE A 210 6.33 2.52 21.70
CA ILE A 210 5.35 3.61 21.67
C ILE A 210 4.23 3.30 22.66
N GLY A 211 3.81 4.31 23.42
CA GLY A 211 2.83 4.13 24.49
C GLY A 211 3.39 3.37 25.69
N THR A 212 2.51 2.90 26.57
CA THR A 212 2.88 2.13 27.76
C THR A 212 1.95 0.94 27.96
N ALA A 213 2.51 -0.26 28.13
CA ALA A 213 1.74 -1.46 28.42
C ALA A 213 1.29 -1.54 29.89
N ASN A 214 2.02 -0.88 30.79
CA ASN A 214 1.77 -0.87 32.24
C ASN A 214 2.20 0.48 32.85
N ASP A 215 1.88 0.71 34.12
CA ASP A 215 2.12 2.01 34.77
C ASP A 215 3.58 2.29 35.14
N ASP A 216 4.45 1.27 35.06
CA ASP A 216 5.87 1.39 35.38
C ASP A 216 6.71 1.80 34.15
N GLU A 217 6.10 1.81 32.96
CA GLU A 217 6.73 2.22 31.70
C GLU A 217 6.69 3.74 31.49
N THR A 218 7.77 4.28 30.90
CA THR A 218 7.86 5.69 30.54
C THR A 218 7.30 5.91 29.13
N GLY A 219 6.23 6.70 29.03
CA GLY A 219 5.56 7.00 27.76
C GLY A 219 4.14 7.51 27.98
N LEU A 220 3.45 7.85 26.89
CA LEU A 220 2.05 8.26 26.95
C LEU A 220 1.16 7.07 27.34
N ARG A 221 0.33 7.28 28.35
CA ARG A 221 -0.74 6.35 28.74
C ARG A 221 -1.99 6.67 27.92
N LEU A 222 -2.29 5.81 26.95
CA LEU A 222 -3.43 5.98 26.05
C LEU A 222 -4.35 4.77 26.15
N PHE A 223 -5.63 5.05 26.22
CA PHE A 223 -6.69 4.05 26.30
C PHE A 223 -7.60 4.19 25.09
N ILE A 224 -7.99 3.06 24.52
CA ILE A 224 -8.91 3.03 23.39
C ILE A 224 -10.32 3.40 23.85
N GLY A 225 -10.91 4.35 23.14
CA GLY A 225 -12.25 4.88 23.39
C GLY A 225 -12.93 5.28 22.09
N PRO A 226 -14.21 5.67 22.15
CA PRO A 226 -14.95 6.07 20.97
C PRO A 226 -14.42 7.39 20.36
N PRO A 227 -14.63 7.61 19.03
CA PRO A 227 -15.28 6.70 18.10
C PRO A 227 -14.40 5.51 17.68
N TYR A 228 -14.99 4.32 17.67
CA TYR A 228 -14.33 3.10 17.20
C TYR A 228 -14.32 3.03 15.68
N GLY A 229 -13.28 2.44 15.10
CA GLY A 229 -13.23 2.25 13.66
C GLY A 229 -11.87 1.78 13.15
N GLN A 230 -11.63 2.07 11.87
CA GLN A 230 -10.31 1.88 11.29
C GLN A 230 -9.52 3.16 11.44
N GLU A 231 -8.34 3.04 12.02
CA GLU A 231 -7.45 4.12 12.39
C GLU A 231 -6.04 3.78 11.86
N ILE A 232 -5.14 4.77 11.88
CA ILE A 232 -3.81 4.59 11.30
C ILE A 232 -2.75 5.08 12.29
N ALA A 233 -1.81 4.23 12.64
CA ALA A 233 -0.57 4.67 13.27
C ALA A 233 0.51 4.81 12.20
N VAL A 234 1.26 5.92 12.22
CA VAL A 234 2.38 6.16 11.30
C VAL A 234 3.62 6.53 12.07
N ALA A 235 4.75 5.93 11.71
CA ALA A 235 6.05 6.43 12.12
C ALA A 235 6.76 7.09 10.92
N PHE A 236 7.18 8.33 11.09
CA PHE A 236 8.07 9.05 10.20
C PHE A 236 9.48 9.04 10.78
N ALA A 237 10.46 8.65 9.99
CA ALA A 237 11.86 8.74 10.36
C ALA A 237 12.58 9.78 9.49
N ALA A 238 13.47 10.56 10.10
CA ALA A 238 14.28 11.55 9.40
C ALA A 238 15.70 11.58 9.97
N SER A 239 16.72 11.69 9.12
CA SER A 239 18.12 11.76 9.57
C SER A 239 18.44 13.03 10.37
N GLU A 240 17.61 14.06 10.21
CA GLU A 240 17.69 15.36 10.86
C GLU A 240 16.34 15.73 11.50
N PRO A 241 16.31 16.55 12.57
CA PRO A 241 15.06 16.97 13.18
C PRO A 241 14.21 17.77 12.17
N LEU A 242 12.93 17.41 12.05
CA LEU A 242 11.98 18.12 11.19
C LEU A 242 11.47 19.40 11.84
N TYR A 243 11.44 19.44 13.17
CA TYR A 243 11.02 20.60 13.95
C TYR A 243 11.57 20.53 15.37
N GLU A 244 11.53 21.67 16.05
CA GLU A 244 11.89 21.82 17.47
C GLU A 244 10.63 21.93 18.33
N GLY A 245 10.72 21.46 19.57
CA GLY A 245 9.61 21.49 20.53
C GLY A 245 8.59 20.37 20.33
N LEU A 246 7.44 20.50 20.99
CA LEU A 246 6.36 19.52 20.97
C LEU A 246 5.14 20.08 20.25
N ARG A 247 4.47 19.24 19.47
CA ARG A 247 3.13 19.52 18.93
C ARG A 247 2.10 19.47 20.07
N PRO A 248 0.91 20.08 19.90
CA PRO A 248 -0.25 19.76 20.73
C PRO A 248 -0.47 18.24 20.79
N LEU A 249 -1.12 17.72 21.82
CA LEU A 249 -1.38 16.27 21.87
C LEU A 249 -2.29 15.82 20.72
N VAL A 250 -3.27 16.67 20.36
CA VAL A 250 -4.26 16.41 19.32
C VAL A 250 -4.45 17.66 18.46
N GLU A 251 -4.50 17.50 17.15
CA GLU A 251 -4.87 18.56 16.19
C GLU A 251 -5.47 18.00 14.89
N PRO A 252 -6.08 18.81 14.01
CA PRO A 252 -6.63 18.31 12.75
C PRO A 252 -5.53 17.75 11.82
N ALA A 253 -5.75 16.57 11.24
CA ALA A 253 -4.75 15.84 10.47
C ALA A 253 -4.29 16.56 9.20
N ALA A 254 -5.22 17.08 8.40
CA ALA A 254 -4.88 17.65 7.09
C ALA A 254 -3.95 18.90 7.18
N PRO A 255 -4.25 19.92 8.01
CA PRO A 255 -3.32 21.03 8.21
C PRO A 255 -1.95 20.62 8.76
N TYR A 256 -1.91 19.60 9.63
CA TYR A 256 -0.67 19.05 10.15
C TYR A 256 0.18 18.42 9.05
N LEU A 257 -0.41 17.57 8.19
CA LEU A 257 0.31 16.90 7.11
C LEU A 257 0.84 17.89 6.06
N ASP A 258 0.10 18.95 5.75
CA ASP A 258 0.57 20.04 4.89
C ASP A 258 1.75 20.80 5.51
N TRP A 259 1.70 21.03 6.82
CA TRP A 259 2.81 21.64 7.55
C TRP A 259 4.03 20.71 7.62
N LEU A 260 3.84 19.42 7.88
CA LEU A 260 4.92 18.43 7.94
C LEU A 260 5.63 18.32 6.60
N LYS A 261 4.87 18.33 5.50
CA LYS A 261 5.40 18.39 4.13
C LYS A 261 6.35 19.59 3.94
N SER A 262 5.99 20.76 4.47
CA SER A 262 6.87 21.94 4.36
C SER A 262 8.16 21.75 5.16
N ARG A 263 8.10 21.11 6.33
CA ARG A 263 9.29 20.80 7.16
C ARG A 263 10.23 19.81 6.49
N VAL A 264 9.69 18.76 5.87
CA VAL A 264 10.49 17.81 5.09
C VAL A 264 11.17 18.52 3.90
N ALA A 265 10.44 19.40 3.20
CA ALA A 265 11.01 20.16 2.09
C ALA A 265 12.14 21.09 2.55
N GLU A 266 11.99 21.79 3.68
CA GLU A 266 13.03 22.62 4.29
C GLU A 266 14.26 21.80 4.69
N ALA A 267 14.06 20.63 5.32
CA ALA A 267 15.16 19.75 5.74
C ALA A 267 15.97 19.26 4.53
N ARG A 268 15.30 18.84 3.45
CA ARG A 268 15.95 18.43 2.19
C ARG A 268 16.77 19.55 1.55
N GLN A 269 16.31 20.79 1.63
CA GLN A 269 17.06 21.94 1.09
C GLN A 269 18.28 22.27 1.95
N ARG A 270 18.16 22.12 3.27
CA ARG A 270 19.21 22.45 4.23
C ARG A 270 20.31 21.39 4.29
N TYR A 271 19.94 20.12 4.16
CA TYR A 271 20.83 18.98 4.36
C TYR A 271 20.89 18.14 3.07
N PRO A 272 21.98 18.22 2.28
CA PRO A 272 22.11 17.50 1.01
C PRO A 272 21.99 15.98 1.14
N ASP A 273 22.44 15.42 2.27
CA ASP A 273 22.41 13.99 2.57
C ASP A 273 21.18 13.58 3.38
N PHE A 274 20.12 14.41 3.40
CA PHE A 274 18.90 14.12 4.14
C PHE A 274 18.28 12.79 3.72
N LYS A 275 18.08 11.91 4.70
CA LYS A 275 17.31 10.66 4.57
C LYS A 275 16.04 10.79 5.39
N GLY A 276 15.00 10.10 4.94
CA GLY A 276 13.80 9.92 5.70
C GLY A 276 12.87 8.95 5.00
N GLU A 277 11.96 8.37 5.75
CA GLU A 277 10.95 7.43 5.26
C GLU A 277 9.75 7.39 6.20
N TRP A 278 8.71 6.68 5.80
CA TRP A 278 7.57 6.38 6.66
C TRP A 278 7.11 4.94 6.55
N VAL A 279 6.50 4.49 7.63
CA VAL A 279 5.89 3.18 7.85
C VAL A 279 4.54 3.43 8.52
N TYR A 280 3.51 2.69 8.13
CA TYR A 280 2.18 2.79 8.77
C TYR A 280 1.64 1.42 9.16
N PHE A 281 0.69 1.44 10.08
CA PHE A 281 -0.03 0.29 10.61
C PHE A 281 -1.52 0.61 10.60
N PHE A 282 -2.34 -0.37 10.19
CA PHE A 282 -3.78 -0.26 10.38
C PHE A 282 -4.10 -0.63 11.82
N VAL A 283 -4.96 0.17 12.45
CA VAL A 283 -5.43 -0.08 13.81
C VAL A 283 -6.93 -0.22 13.74
N THR A 284 -7.45 -1.36 14.16
CA THR A 284 -8.88 -1.59 14.29
C THR A 284 -9.25 -1.38 15.75
N THR A 285 -10.17 -0.48 16.02
CA THR A 285 -10.75 -0.27 17.34
C THR A 285 -12.22 -0.66 17.34
N ALA A 286 -12.67 -1.32 18.41
CA ALA A 286 -14.04 -1.78 18.59
C ALA A 286 -14.52 -1.59 20.04
N GLU A 287 -15.84 -1.67 20.25
CA GLU A 287 -16.41 -1.65 21.60
C GLU A 287 -16.18 -2.97 22.35
N GLU A 288 -16.29 -4.11 21.64
CA GLU A 288 -16.13 -5.49 22.14
C GLU A 288 -15.47 -6.40 21.08
#